data_AF-A0A1G0SVL9-F1
#
_entry.id   AF-A0A1G0SVL9-F1
#
_cell.length_a   1.000
_cell.length_b   1.000
_cell.length_c   1.000
_cell.angle_alpha   90.00
_cell.angle_beta   90.00
_cell.angle_gamma   90.00
#
_symmetry.space_group_name_H-M   'P 1'
#
loop_
_entity.id
_entity.type
_entity.pdbx_description
1 polymer ?
#
loop_
_entity_poly.entity_id
_entity_poly.type
_entity_poly.pdbx_seq_one_letter_code
_entity_poly.pdbx_strand_id
1 'polypeptide(L)'
;MHWSRQNQERAGFFRHGFPNVLGARQPITQETTMTVLLVLVTILFFLGLDWAVRRSRERKGIAAPTVAVSPPPALPVRIPDGIFFARSHTWLNLFPSGKVRLGVDDFVGRLLENPTIVYLKKAGEHVNRGEPMLLLKENGHALTVRAPISGTILSDNPDLTEHPEKMREMLFSDGWAYTVKPDATTQLRTLLFGEESHHWIQGEFARLRDVLAGVKGAEGLAPALLQDGGVPVSGLIRTAPDEVWHRFEHEFLTEA
;
A
#
# COMPACT_ATOMS: atom_id res chain seq x y z
N MET A 1 52.66 51.76 37.78
CA MET A 1 52.92 53.16 37.37
C MET A 1 51.83 54.03 37.96
N HIS A 2 52.26 55.00 38.78
CA HIS A 2 51.61 56.24 39.28
C HIS A 2 50.09 56.25 39.59
N TRP A 3 49.67 56.40 40.87
CA TRP A 3 49.51 57.68 41.62
C TRP A 3 48.43 58.57 40.95
N SER A 4 47.36 59.05 41.58
CA SER A 4 46.98 59.14 42.99
C SER A 4 45.57 59.70 43.19
N ARG A 5 45.00 59.36 44.35
CA ARG A 5 44.33 60.26 45.32
C ARG A 5 43.89 61.62 44.79
N GLN A 6 42.58 61.81 44.69
CA GLN A 6 41.95 62.99 45.28
C GLN A 6 40.50 62.67 45.70
N ASN A 7 40.28 62.69 47.02
CA ASN A 7 39.04 62.95 47.73
C ASN A 7 37.85 62.01 47.46
N GLN A 8 37.67 60.88 48.16
CA GLN A 8 37.16 60.82 49.54
C GLN A 8 36.56 62.11 50.12
N GLU A 9 35.27 62.01 50.43
CA GLU A 9 34.56 62.68 51.53
C GLU A 9 34.25 64.17 51.37
N ARG A 10 32.98 64.45 51.06
CA ARG A 10 32.16 65.35 51.87
C ARG A 10 30.68 65.11 51.59
N ALA A 11 30.02 64.56 52.60
CA ALA A 11 28.62 64.25 52.63
C ALA A 11 27.74 65.51 52.69
N GLY A 12 26.59 65.43 52.02
CA GLY A 12 25.32 66.00 52.45
C GLY A 12 25.14 67.50 52.32
N PHE A 13 24.32 67.94 51.35
CA PHE A 13 23.39 69.06 51.56
C PHE A 13 22.24 69.04 50.51
N PHE A 14 21.05 68.68 51.00
CA PHE A 14 19.68 69.08 50.64
C PHE A 14 19.25 69.48 49.20
N ARG A 15 18.20 68.77 48.73
CA ARG A 15 16.93 69.21 48.09
C ARG A 15 16.97 70.30 46.99
N HIS A 16 16.59 69.93 45.75
CA HIS A 16 15.35 70.39 45.06
C HIS A 16 15.35 70.08 43.54
N GLY A 17 14.19 69.64 43.02
CA GLY A 17 13.77 69.86 41.62
C GLY A 17 13.86 68.67 40.66
N PHE A 18 12.76 67.92 40.49
CA PHE A 18 12.53 67.10 39.29
C PHE A 18 12.19 68.01 38.09
N PRO A 19 12.79 67.84 36.90
CA PRO A 19 12.19 68.31 35.66
C PRO A 19 11.19 67.27 35.15
N ASN A 20 9.92 67.69 35.19
CA ASN A 20 8.74 67.00 34.72
C ASN A 20 8.71 67.02 33.18
N VAL A 21 8.95 65.88 32.51
CA VAL A 21 8.75 65.76 31.05
C VAL A 21 7.41 65.09 30.80
N LEU A 22 6.34 65.89 30.96
CA LEU A 22 5.01 65.59 30.44
C LEU A 22 5.05 65.76 28.92
N GLY A 23 5.45 64.69 28.21
CA GLY A 23 5.25 64.54 26.77
C GLY A 23 3.79 64.22 26.49
N ALA A 24 3.05 65.24 26.06
CA ALA A 24 1.68 65.27 25.55
C ALA A 24 1.07 63.91 25.16
N ARG A 25 0.01 63.50 25.87
CA ARG A 25 -1.00 62.59 25.31
C ARG A 25 -1.57 63.30 24.08
N GLN A 26 -1.26 62.81 22.87
CA GLN A 26 -1.91 63.27 21.65
C GLN A 26 -3.43 63.11 21.87
N PRO A 27 -4.22 64.19 21.79
CA PRO A 27 -5.67 64.06 21.92
C PRO A 27 -6.15 63.18 20.77
N ILE A 28 -6.89 62.10 21.07
CA ILE A 28 -7.55 61.32 20.04
C ILE A 28 -8.53 62.29 19.36
N THR A 29 -8.15 62.80 18.18
CA THR A 29 -9.02 63.70 17.43
C THR A 29 -10.23 62.90 16.97
N GLN A 30 -11.39 63.54 16.83
CA GLN A 30 -12.62 62.89 16.34
C GLN A 30 -12.35 62.04 15.08
N GLU A 31 -11.45 62.50 14.21
CA GLU A 31 -11.05 61.79 12.99
C GLU A 31 -10.26 60.49 13.24
N THR A 32 -9.41 60.42 14.27
CA THR A 32 -8.72 59.17 14.62
C THR A 32 -9.71 58.16 15.20
N THR A 33 -10.63 58.63 16.04
CA THR A 33 -11.73 57.80 16.57
C THR A 33 -12.60 57.26 15.43
N MET A 34 -12.95 58.09 14.44
CA MET A 34 -13.72 57.65 13.27
C MET A 34 -12.97 56.64 12.41
N THR A 35 -11.67 56.82 12.20
CA THR A 35 -10.86 55.89 11.39
C THR A 35 -10.71 54.53 12.08
N VAL A 36 -10.42 54.51 13.38
CA VAL A 36 -10.32 53.27 14.16
C VAL A 36 -11.65 52.52 14.16
N LEU A 37 -12.77 53.24 14.28
CA LEU A 37 -14.11 52.66 14.25
C LEU A 37 -14.43 52.07 12.86
N LEU A 38 -14.04 52.74 11.77
CA LEU A 38 -14.21 52.24 10.40
C LEU A 38 -13.38 50.98 10.15
N VAL A 39 -12.14 50.92 10.63
CA VAL A 39 -11.28 49.72 10.53
C VAL A 39 -11.89 48.55 11.31
N LEU A 40 -12.36 48.78 12.54
CA LEU A 40 -13.00 47.74 13.35
C LEU A 40 -14.28 47.20 12.71
N VAL A 41 -15.13 48.08 12.19
CA VAL A 41 -16.35 47.68 11.46
C VAL A 41 -16.01 46.86 10.23
N THR A 42 -14.96 47.24 9.50
CA THR A 42 -14.51 46.53 8.30
C THR A 42 -13.97 45.14 8.65
N ILE A 43 -13.17 45.01 9.71
CA ILE A 43 -12.67 43.71 10.20
C ILE A 43 -13.84 42.81 10.63
N LEU A 44 -14.80 43.34 11.38
CA LEU A 44 -15.99 42.59 11.80
C LEU A 44 -16.85 42.16 10.60
N PHE A 45 -16.96 43.01 9.58
CA PHE A 45 -17.63 42.67 8.33
C PHE A 45 -16.93 41.51 7.61
N PHE A 46 -15.60 41.53 7.47
CA PHE A 46 -14.85 40.43 6.86
C PHE A 46 -14.95 39.14 7.67
N LEU A 47 -14.89 39.20 9.00
CA LEU A 47 -15.08 38.03 9.87
C LEU A 47 -16.50 37.46 9.77
N GLY A 48 -17.51 38.33 9.69
CA GLY A 48 -18.91 37.94 9.48
C GLY A 48 -19.14 37.32 8.10
N LEU A 49 -18.50 37.88 7.06
CA LEU A 49 -18.54 37.36 5.69
C LEU A 49 -17.85 35.99 5.59
N ASP A 50 -16.66 35.85 6.20
CA ASP A 50 -15.93 34.57 6.25
C ASP A 50 -16.74 33.52 7.02
N TRP A 51 -17.33 33.89 8.15
CA TRP A 51 -18.22 33.01 8.91
C TRP A 51 -19.49 32.64 8.13
N ALA A 52 -20.10 33.57 7.41
CA ALA A 52 -21.29 33.31 6.59
C ALA A 52 -20.94 32.41 5.38
N VAL A 53 -19.77 32.59 4.76
CA VAL A 53 -19.29 31.75 3.67
C VAL A 53 -18.94 30.34 4.16
N ARG A 54 -18.27 30.20 5.32
CA ARG A 54 -18.01 28.90 5.96
C ARG A 54 -19.31 28.20 6.36
N ARG A 55 -20.24 28.90 6.99
CA ARG A 55 -21.57 28.39 7.35
C ARG A 55 -22.39 28.02 6.12
N SER A 56 -22.25 28.76 5.01
CA SER A 56 -22.89 28.41 3.74
C SER A 56 -22.24 27.20 3.07
N ARG A 57 -20.94 26.96 3.25
CA ARG A 57 -20.27 25.74 2.76
C ARG A 57 -20.71 24.51 3.58
N GLU A 58 -20.88 24.66 4.90
CA GLU A 58 -21.43 23.60 5.76
C GLU A 58 -22.91 23.30 5.45
N ARG A 59 -23.69 24.30 5.02
CA ARG A 59 -25.12 24.12 4.66
C ARG A 59 -25.37 23.74 3.21
N LYS A 60 -24.38 23.89 2.32
CA LYS A 60 -24.42 23.39 0.93
C LYS A 60 -23.69 22.05 0.78
N GLY A 61 -23.62 21.26 1.85
CA GLY A 61 -23.59 19.81 1.74
C GLY A 61 -24.98 19.29 1.36
N ILE A 62 -25.48 19.67 0.18
CA ILE A 62 -26.55 18.89 -0.46
C ILE A 62 -25.85 17.60 -0.84
N ALA A 63 -26.04 16.57 -0.02
CA ALA A 63 -25.74 15.22 -0.43
C ALA A 63 -26.44 15.01 -1.78
N ALA A 64 -25.66 14.91 -2.85
CA ALA A 64 -26.11 14.16 -4.01
C ALA A 64 -26.63 12.82 -3.48
N PRO A 65 -27.64 12.19 -4.10
CA PRO A 65 -27.87 10.79 -3.84
C PRO A 65 -26.58 10.07 -4.24
N THR A 66 -25.69 9.88 -3.27
CA THR A 66 -24.67 8.87 -3.30
C THR A 66 -25.50 7.61 -3.37
N VAL A 67 -25.73 7.12 -4.59
CA VAL A 67 -25.77 5.67 -4.78
C VAL A 67 -24.53 5.23 -4.04
N ALA A 68 -24.73 4.65 -2.86
CA ALA A 68 -23.68 3.94 -2.16
C ALA A 68 -23.26 2.87 -3.15
N VAL A 69 -22.25 3.19 -3.97
CA VAL A 69 -21.42 2.16 -4.57
C VAL A 69 -20.74 1.60 -3.34
N SER A 70 -21.37 0.59 -2.73
CA SER A 70 -20.70 -0.28 -1.79
C SER A 70 -19.34 -0.58 -2.41
N PRO A 71 -18.23 -0.46 -1.67
CA PRO A 71 -16.97 -1.00 -2.17
C PRO A 71 -17.28 -2.41 -2.69
N PRO A 72 -16.77 -2.77 -3.88
CA PRO A 72 -17.01 -4.12 -4.40
C PRO A 72 -16.66 -5.07 -3.26
N PRO A 73 -17.54 -6.03 -2.92
CA PRO A 73 -17.26 -6.95 -1.84
C PRO A 73 -15.87 -7.53 -2.08
N ALA A 74 -15.00 -7.39 -1.08
CA ALA A 74 -13.64 -7.90 -1.15
C ALA A 74 -13.75 -9.37 -1.55
N LEU A 75 -13.17 -9.72 -2.70
CA LEU A 75 -13.10 -11.12 -3.11
C LEU A 75 -12.49 -11.87 -1.92
N PRO A 76 -13.10 -12.97 -1.44
CA PRO A 76 -12.58 -13.64 -0.26
C PRO A 76 -11.35 -14.41 -0.70
N VAL A 77 -10.22 -13.70 -0.72
CA VAL A 77 -8.90 -14.24 -0.95
C VAL A 77 -8.37 -14.71 0.38
N ARG A 78 -7.85 -15.94 0.40
CA ARG A 78 -7.31 -16.52 1.62
C ARG A 78 -5.93 -15.91 1.87
N ILE A 79 -5.81 -15.14 2.94
CA ILE A 79 -4.58 -14.49 3.38
C ILE A 79 -4.46 -14.75 4.88
N PRO A 80 -3.79 -15.84 5.29
CA PRO A 80 -3.60 -16.14 6.70
C PRO A 80 -2.48 -15.30 7.30
N ASP A 81 -2.55 -15.09 8.61
CA ASP A 81 -1.43 -14.54 9.38
C ASP A 81 -0.20 -15.46 9.30
N GLY A 82 0.99 -14.88 9.42
CA GLY A 82 2.23 -15.66 9.49
C GLY A 82 2.78 -16.13 8.14
N ILE A 83 2.15 -15.76 7.02
CA ILE A 83 2.61 -16.05 5.66
C ILE A 83 3.17 -14.79 5.00
N PHE A 84 4.32 -14.95 4.33
CA PHE A 84 4.90 -13.92 3.49
C PHE A 84 4.38 -14.06 2.06
N PHE A 85 4.26 -12.95 1.35
CA PHE A 85 3.89 -12.92 -0.06
C PHE A 85 4.94 -12.19 -0.89
N ALA A 86 5.29 -12.73 -2.04
CA ALA A 86 6.06 -12.04 -3.06
C ALA A 86 5.12 -11.41 -4.08
N ARG A 87 5.54 -10.29 -4.68
CA ARG A 87 4.80 -9.61 -5.76
C ARG A 87 4.62 -10.50 -7.00
N SER A 88 5.47 -11.52 -7.15
CA SER A 88 5.35 -12.58 -8.16
C SER A 88 4.26 -13.63 -7.86
N HIS A 89 3.32 -13.33 -6.96
CA HIS A 89 2.22 -14.22 -6.57
C HIS A 89 2.64 -15.59 -6.03
N THR A 90 3.70 -15.59 -5.22
CA THR A 90 4.10 -16.75 -4.43
C THR A 90 3.95 -16.45 -2.94
N TRP A 91 3.48 -17.45 -2.19
CA TRP A 91 3.46 -17.40 -0.73
C TRP A 91 4.64 -18.17 -0.16
N LEU A 92 5.08 -17.76 1.04
CA LEU A 92 6.18 -18.39 1.75
C LEU A 92 5.83 -18.58 3.24
N ASN A 93 6.04 -19.79 3.74
CA ASN A 93 5.91 -20.15 5.15
C ASN A 93 7.29 -20.48 5.74
N LEU A 94 7.75 -19.65 6.69
CA LEU A 94 9.03 -19.80 7.36
C LEU A 94 8.91 -20.73 8.58
N PHE A 95 9.69 -21.81 8.59
CA PHE A 95 9.78 -22.71 9.73
C PHE A 95 10.86 -22.28 10.72
N PRO A 96 10.77 -22.68 12.02
CA PRO A 96 11.82 -22.42 13.01
C PRO A 96 13.21 -22.95 12.63
N SER A 97 13.27 -23.96 11.76
CA SER A 97 14.54 -24.49 11.23
C SER A 97 15.25 -23.56 10.23
N GLY A 98 14.62 -22.45 9.84
CA GLY A 98 15.10 -21.54 8.81
C GLY A 98 14.77 -21.96 7.38
N LYS A 99 14.17 -23.15 7.20
CA LYS A 99 13.63 -23.60 5.91
C LYS A 99 12.32 -22.88 5.59
N VAL A 100 12.05 -22.74 4.32
CA VAL A 100 10.83 -22.08 3.83
C VAL A 100 10.09 -23.04 2.91
N ARG A 101 8.78 -23.21 3.11
CA ARG A 101 7.90 -23.75 2.07
C ARG A 101 7.36 -22.61 1.24
N LEU A 102 7.30 -22.80 -0.06
CA LEU A 102 6.70 -21.83 -0.97
C LEU A 102 5.70 -22.50 -1.91
N GLY A 103 4.74 -21.72 -2.39
CA GLY A 103 3.74 -22.15 -3.35
C GLY A 103 3.13 -20.96 -4.08
N VAL A 104 2.20 -21.24 -4.97
CA VAL A 104 1.46 -20.24 -5.74
C VAL A 104 0.28 -19.76 -4.91
N ASP A 105 -0.01 -18.46 -4.91
CA ASP A 105 -1.11 -17.89 -4.12
C ASP A 105 -2.50 -18.15 -4.71
N ASP A 106 -3.52 -17.77 -3.95
CA ASP A 106 -4.92 -17.93 -4.32
C ASP A 106 -5.31 -17.11 -5.56
N PHE A 107 -4.61 -16.01 -5.86
CA PHE A 107 -4.88 -15.17 -7.01
C PHE A 107 -4.55 -15.91 -8.29
N VAL A 108 -3.32 -16.42 -8.42
CA VAL A 108 -2.93 -17.22 -9.61
C VAL A 108 -3.68 -18.56 -9.63
N GLY A 109 -3.87 -19.20 -8.48
CA GLY A 109 -4.57 -20.48 -8.38
C GLY A 109 -6.02 -20.47 -8.87
N ARG A 110 -6.69 -19.31 -8.87
CA ARG A 110 -8.07 -19.13 -9.38
C ARG A 110 -8.13 -18.90 -10.89
N LEU A 111 -7.05 -18.44 -11.49
CA LEU A 111 -7.01 -18.19 -12.94
C LEU A 111 -6.96 -19.48 -13.74
N LEU A 112 -6.40 -20.53 -13.13
CA LEU A 112 -6.26 -21.85 -13.69
C LEU A 112 -7.37 -22.75 -13.16
N GLU A 113 -7.75 -23.77 -13.93
CA GLU A 113 -8.73 -24.76 -13.47
C GLU A 113 -8.02 -25.98 -12.91
N ASN A 114 -7.22 -26.64 -13.74
CA ASN A 114 -6.45 -27.85 -13.42
C ASN A 114 -5.14 -27.85 -14.23
N PRO A 115 -4.17 -27.00 -13.86
CA PRO A 115 -2.93 -26.89 -14.61
C PRO A 115 -2.05 -28.13 -14.41
N THR A 116 -1.33 -28.54 -15.45
CA THR A 116 -0.18 -29.43 -15.29
C THR A 116 0.97 -28.66 -14.66
N ILE A 117 1.51 -29.18 -13.56
CA ILE A 117 2.60 -28.56 -12.82
C ILE A 117 3.92 -29.17 -13.26
N VAL A 118 4.90 -28.33 -13.64
CA VAL A 118 6.23 -28.77 -14.07
C VAL A 118 7.29 -28.09 -13.23
N TYR A 119 8.01 -28.90 -12.46
CA TYR A 119 9.15 -28.48 -11.66
C TYR A 119 10.39 -28.25 -12.54
N LEU A 120 10.99 -27.06 -12.46
CA LEU A 120 12.18 -26.70 -13.25
C LEU A 120 13.49 -26.89 -12.48
N LYS A 121 13.39 -27.02 -11.16
CA LYS A 121 14.52 -27.24 -10.25
C LYS A 121 14.34 -28.54 -9.48
N LYS A 122 15.46 -29.20 -9.18
CA LYS A 122 15.50 -30.43 -8.37
C LYS A 122 16.13 -30.18 -7.00
N ALA A 123 15.87 -31.08 -6.07
CA ALA A 123 16.53 -31.09 -4.77
C ALA A 123 18.07 -31.05 -4.92
N GLY A 124 18.72 -30.17 -4.14
CA GLY A 124 20.15 -29.92 -4.18
C GLY A 124 20.57 -28.81 -5.15
N GLU A 125 19.73 -28.41 -6.10
CA GLU A 125 20.04 -27.29 -6.99
C GLU A 125 19.89 -25.93 -6.26
N HIS A 126 20.73 -24.97 -6.65
CA HIS A 126 20.59 -23.58 -6.25
C HIS A 126 19.68 -22.83 -7.25
N VAL A 127 18.88 -21.91 -6.74
CA VAL A 127 18.02 -21.02 -7.53
C VAL A 127 18.24 -19.59 -7.07
N ASN A 128 18.35 -18.67 -8.03
CA ASN A 128 18.45 -17.24 -7.74
C ASN A 128 17.06 -16.59 -7.72
N ARG A 129 16.89 -15.54 -6.90
CA ARG A 129 15.69 -14.69 -6.95
C ARG A 129 15.42 -14.22 -8.39
N GLY A 130 14.18 -14.34 -8.84
CA GLY A 130 13.72 -14.01 -10.19
C GLY A 130 13.98 -15.10 -11.24
N GLU A 131 14.70 -16.16 -10.90
CA GLU A 131 14.91 -17.29 -11.79
C GLU A 131 13.65 -18.17 -11.88
N PRO A 132 13.27 -18.67 -13.08
CA PRO A 132 12.18 -19.61 -13.22
C PRO A 132 12.39 -20.88 -12.39
N MET A 133 11.35 -21.30 -11.66
CA MET A 133 11.41 -22.53 -10.86
C MET A 133 10.24 -23.48 -11.10
N LEU A 134 9.09 -22.98 -11.56
CA LEU A 134 7.88 -23.78 -11.73
C LEU A 134 7.11 -23.27 -12.96
N LEU A 135 6.57 -24.19 -13.77
CA LEU A 135 5.61 -23.87 -14.82
C LEU A 135 4.24 -24.42 -14.48
N LEU A 136 3.20 -23.60 -14.71
CA LEU A 136 1.80 -24.01 -14.64
C LEU A 136 1.26 -24.04 -16.08
N LYS A 137 0.92 -25.21 -16.61
CA LYS A 137 0.51 -25.38 -18.02
C LYS A 137 -0.95 -25.73 -18.14
N GLU A 138 -1.69 -25.03 -18.99
CA GLU A 138 -3.11 -25.30 -19.25
C GLU A 138 -3.47 -24.88 -20.68
N ASN A 139 -4.23 -25.72 -21.40
CA ASN A 139 -4.69 -25.48 -22.78
C ASN A 139 -3.62 -25.00 -23.78
N GLY A 140 -2.38 -25.49 -23.65
CA GLY A 140 -1.29 -25.11 -24.54
C GLY A 140 -0.55 -23.83 -24.14
N HIS A 141 -0.99 -23.14 -23.08
CA HIS A 141 -0.29 -22.02 -22.47
C HIS A 141 0.53 -22.47 -21.26
N ALA A 142 1.47 -21.62 -20.85
CA ALA A 142 2.26 -21.81 -19.65
C ALA A 142 2.42 -20.47 -18.92
N LEU A 143 2.29 -20.50 -17.59
CA LEU A 143 2.69 -19.42 -16.70
C LEU A 143 3.99 -19.78 -16.00
N THR A 144 4.97 -18.88 -16.06
CA THR A 144 6.27 -19.06 -15.43
C THR A 144 6.30 -18.45 -14.04
N VAL A 145 6.40 -19.30 -13.03
CA VAL A 145 6.56 -18.88 -11.62
C VAL A 145 8.05 -18.82 -11.28
N ARG A 146 8.47 -17.68 -10.74
CA ARG A 146 9.87 -17.34 -10.45
C ARG A 146 10.15 -17.43 -8.95
N ALA A 147 11.40 -17.75 -8.61
CA ALA A 147 11.83 -17.84 -7.23
C ALA A 147 11.76 -16.47 -6.53
N PRO A 148 11.04 -16.34 -5.40
CA PRO A 148 10.93 -15.07 -4.66
C PRO A 148 12.19 -14.73 -3.86
N ILE A 149 13.04 -15.74 -3.58
CA ILE A 149 14.28 -15.62 -2.81
C ILE A 149 15.34 -16.54 -3.39
N SER A 150 16.62 -16.20 -3.20
CA SER A 150 17.73 -17.10 -3.54
C SER A 150 17.94 -18.16 -2.46
N GLY A 151 18.26 -19.38 -2.88
CA GLY A 151 18.51 -20.48 -1.95
C GLY A 151 18.73 -21.84 -2.63
N THR A 152 18.91 -22.86 -1.80
CA THR A 152 19.00 -24.26 -2.25
C THR A 152 17.65 -24.95 -2.14
N ILE A 153 17.20 -25.57 -3.23
CA ILE A 153 16.00 -26.42 -3.22
C ILE A 153 16.27 -27.64 -2.36
N LEU A 154 15.40 -27.90 -1.39
CA LEU A 154 15.46 -29.08 -0.53
C LEU A 154 14.57 -30.20 -1.06
N SER A 155 13.41 -29.87 -1.60
CA SER A 155 12.46 -30.82 -2.19
C SER A 155 11.38 -30.10 -3.00
N ASP A 156 10.93 -30.72 -4.08
CA ASP A 156 9.64 -30.47 -4.74
C ASP A 156 8.50 -31.27 -4.08
N ASN A 157 7.25 -30.89 -4.32
CA ASN A 157 6.07 -31.60 -3.83
C ASN A 157 5.50 -32.54 -4.92
N PRO A 158 5.74 -33.86 -4.84
CA PRO A 158 5.30 -34.79 -5.88
C PRO A 158 3.77 -34.84 -5.99
N ASP A 159 3.03 -34.61 -4.90
CA ASP A 159 1.57 -34.64 -4.87
C ASP A 159 0.94 -33.71 -5.90
N LEU A 160 1.56 -32.55 -6.17
CA LEU A 160 1.01 -31.57 -7.11
C LEU A 160 1.10 -32.01 -8.57
N THR A 161 1.92 -33.02 -8.89
CA THR A 161 2.00 -33.60 -10.23
C THR A 161 0.80 -34.51 -10.50
N GLU A 162 0.37 -35.25 -9.48
CA GLU A 162 -0.76 -36.19 -9.55
C GLU A 162 -2.11 -35.51 -9.25
N HIS A 163 -2.07 -34.50 -8.35
CA HIS A 163 -3.22 -33.80 -7.79
C HIS A 163 -3.01 -32.28 -7.82
N PRO A 164 -2.97 -31.66 -9.01
CA PRO A 164 -2.70 -30.23 -9.15
C PRO A 164 -3.74 -29.33 -8.46
N GLU A 165 -4.96 -29.81 -8.27
CA GLU A 165 -6.03 -29.12 -7.55
C GLU A 165 -5.65 -28.79 -6.09
N LYS A 166 -4.78 -29.61 -5.48
CA LYS A 166 -4.29 -29.39 -4.11
C LYS A 166 -3.55 -28.07 -3.94
N MET A 167 -2.93 -27.54 -4.99
CA MET A 167 -2.28 -26.22 -4.96
C MET A 167 -3.26 -25.14 -4.46
N ARG A 168 -4.54 -25.24 -4.85
CA ARG A 168 -5.61 -24.34 -4.44
C ARG A 168 -6.35 -24.88 -3.21
N GLU A 169 -6.69 -26.16 -3.17
CA GLU A 169 -7.54 -26.70 -2.09
C GLU A 169 -6.81 -26.74 -0.75
N MET A 170 -5.53 -27.07 -0.76
CA MET A 170 -4.65 -27.19 0.42
C MET A 170 -3.69 -26.00 0.53
N LEU A 171 -4.16 -24.81 0.13
CA LEU A 171 -3.35 -23.59 0.14
C LEU A 171 -2.78 -23.31 1.55
N PHE A 172 -1.50 -22.94 1.61
CA PHE A 172 -0.72 -22.70 2.85
C PHE A 172 -0.45 -23.94 3.72
N SER A 173 -1.00 -25.11 3.39
CA SER A 173 -0.72 -26.39 4.07
C SER A 173 0.04 -27.35 3.14
N ASP A 174 -0.67 -28.26 2.48
CA ASP A 174 -0.10 -29.30 1.62
C ASP A 174 -0.01 -28.90 0.15
N GLY A 175 -0.53 -27.74 -0.22
CA GLY A 175 -0.44 -27.13 -1.55
C GLY A 175 0.88 -26.39 -1.83
N TRP A 176 1.97 -26.73 -1.13
CA TRP A 176 3.29 -26.15 -1.35
C TRP A 176 3.94 -26.77 -2.60
N ALA A 177 4.77 -26.00 -3.32
CA ALA A 177 5.48 -26.46 -4.51
C ALA A 177 6.92 -26.86 -4.20
N TYR A 178 7.65 -26.02 -3.45
CA TYR A 178 9.03 -26.28 -3.06
C TYR A 178 9.26 -26.03 -1.58
N THR A 179 10.18 -26.80 -1.00
CA THR A 179 10.87 -26.41 0.23
C THR A 179 12.27 -25.91 -0.14
N VAL A 180 12.66 -24.75 0.39
CA VAL A 180 13.92 -24.07 0.08
C VAL A 180 14.67 -23.76 1.37
N LYS A 181 15.99 -23.89 1.36
CA LYS A 181 16.89 -23.29 2.34
C LYS A 181 17.34 -21.94 1.80
N PRO A 182 16.87 -20.81 2.34
CA PRO A 182 17.30 -19.49 1.90
C PRO A 182 18.81 -19.30 2.10
N ASP A 183 19.46 -18.58 1.19
CA ASP A 183 20.86 -18.17 1.38
C ASP A 183 21.02 -17.27 2.62
N ALA A 184 20.04 -16.39 2.82
CA ALA A 184 19.91 -15.55 4.00
C ALA A 184 18.43 -15.30 4.33
N THR A 185 18.07 -15.39 5.60
CA THR A 185 16.70 -15.12 6.09
C THR A 185 16.31 -13.65 5.99
N THR A 186 17.29 -12.74 5.89
CA THR A 186 17.06 -11.32 5.67
C THR A 186 16.38 -11.02 4.34
N GLN A 187 16.45 -11.92 3.35
CA GLN A 187 15.73 -11.79 2.08
C GLN A 187 14.21 -11.73 2.28
N LEU A 188 13.67 -12.33 3.34
CA LEU A 188 12.23 -12.28 3.64
C LEU A 188 11.74 -10.86 3.96
N ARG A 189 12.64 -9.93 4.31
CA ARG A 189 12.29 -8.53 4.62
C ARG A 189 11.82 -7.74 3.39
N THR A 190 12.09 -8.23 2.18
CA THR A 190 11.62 -7.60 0.93
C THR A 190 10.24 -8.10 0.51
N LEU A 191 9.70 -9.08 1.22
CA LEU A 191 8.40 -9.68 0.97
C LEU A 191 7.32 -8.97 1.78
N LEU A 192 6.08 -9.08 1.32
CA LEU A 192 4.89 -8.54 1.96
C LEU A 192 4.48 -9.43 3.14
N PHE A 193 3.98 -8.84 4.21
CA PHE A 193 3.52 -9.58 5.39
C PHE A 193 2.39 -8.85 6.12
N GLY A 194 1.47 -9.61 6.73
CA GLY A 194 0.33 -9.05 7.47
C GLY A 194 -0.55 -8.16 6.59
N GLU A 195 -1.05 -7.05 7.14
CA GLU A 195 -1.96 -6.11 6.47
C GLU A 195 -1.49 -5.62 5.09
N GLU A 196 -0.17 -5.53 4.86
CA GLU A 196 0.37 -5.16 3.54
C GLU A 196 -0.04 -6.17 2.46
N SER A 197 0.03 -7.47 2.78
CA SER A 197 -0.37 -8.55 1.88
C SER A 197 -1.87 -8.50 1.55
N HIS A 198 -2.69 -8.13 2.54
CA HIS A 198 -4.14 -7.99 2.36
C HIS A 198 -4.48 -6.89 1.36
N HIS A 199 -3.92 -5.69 1.56
CA HIS A 199 -4.16 -4.57 0.66
C HIS A 199 -3.62 -4.82 -0.75
N TRP A 200 -2.42 -5.42 -0.84
CA TRP A 200 -1.81 -5.73 -2.12
C TRP A 200 -2.69 -6.69 -2.94
N ILE A 201 -3.03 -7.86 -2.40
CA ILE A 201 -3.81 -8.88 -3.12
C ILE A 201 -5.19 -8.36 -3.54
N GLN A 202 -5.86 -7.56 -2.70
CA GLN A 202 -7.14 -6.94 -3.06
C GLN A 202 -7.01 -6.01 -4.27
N GLY A 203 -5.90 -5.28 -4.37
CA GLY A 203 -5.59 -4.42 -5.52
C GLY A 203 -5.32 -5.20 -6.81
N GLU A 204 -4.76 -6.40 -6.71
CA GLU A 204 -4.40 -7.22 -7.88
C GLU A 204 -5.62 -7.65 -8.72
N PHE A 205 -6.79 -7.85 -8.11
CA PHE A 205 -8.02 -8.11 -8.87
C PHE A 205 -8.53 -6.90 -9.66
N ALA A 206 -8.34 -5.69 -9.13
CA ALA A 206 -8.65 -4.48 -9.87
C ALA A 206 -7.69 -4.34 -11.08
N ARG A 207 -6.39 -4.60 -10.88
CA ARG A 207 -5.40 -4.63 -11.97
C ARG A 207 -5.74 -5.68 -13.02
N LEU A 208 -6.15 -6.88 -12.60
CA LEU A 208 -6.53 -7.96 -13.50
C LEU A 208 -7.70 -7.57 -14.39
N ARG A 209 -8.74 -6.96 -13.80
CA ARG A 209 -9.88 -6.44 -14.56
C ARG A 209 -9.43 -5.46 -15.64
N ASP A 210 -8.54 -4.54 -15.29
CA ASP A 210 -8.05 -3.52 -16.23
C ASP A 210 -7.20 -4.14 -17.35
N VAL A 211 -6.44 -5.20 -17.04
CA VAL A 211 -5.74 -6.02 -18.04
C VAL A 211 -6.73 -6.69 -19.00
N LEU A 212 -7.76 -7.35 -18.48
CA LEU A 212 -8.78 -8.04 -19.30
C LEU A 212 -9.58 -7.08 -20.17
N ALA A 213 -9.97 -5.91 -19.63
CA ALA A 213 -10.71 -4.89 -20.36
C ALA A 213 -9.92 -4.31 -21.54
N GLY A 214 -8.59 -4.37 -21.49
CA GLY A 214 -7.71 -3.88 -22.55
C GLY A 214 -7.42 -4.89 -23.67
N VAL A 215 -7.93 -6.12 -23.61
CA VAL A 215 -7.65 -7.17 -24.61
C VAL A 215 -8.90 -7.50 -25.41
N LYS A 216 -8.80 -7.41 -26.74
CA LYS A 216 -9.88 -7.78 -27.65
C LYS A 216 -10.15 -9.28 -27.57
N GLY A 217 -11.42 -9.68 -27.45
CA GLY A 217 -11.83 -11.08 -27.25
C GLY A 217 -11.88 -11.53 -25.79
N ALA A 218 -11.56 -10.65 -24.83
CA ALA A 218 -11.68 -10.90 -23.39
C ALA A 218 -12.84 -10.13 -22.75
N GLU A 219 -13.75 -9.54 -23.55
CA GLU A 219 -14.79 -8.62 -23.09
C GLU A 219 -15.80 -9.30 -22.13
N GLY A 220 -15.96 -10.62 -22.23
CA GLY A 220 -16.81 -11.41 -21.33
C GLY A 220 -16.14 -11.81 -20.01
N LEU A 221 -14.82 -11.71 -19.89
CA LEU A 221 -14.07 -12.14 -18.70
C LEU A 221 -14.05 -11.07 -17.61
N ALA A 222 -13.92 -9.79 -18.00
CA ALA A 222 -13.92 -8.70 -17.02
C ALA A 222 -15.27 -8.55 -16.27
N PRO A 223 -16.45 -8.71 -16.90
CA PRO A 223 -17.73 -8.77 -16.20
C PRO A 223 -17.87 -10.01 -15.29
N ALA A 224 -17.26 -11.15 -15.64
CA ALA A 224 -17.29 -12.36 -14.81
C ALA A 224 -16.54 -12.18 -13.48
N LEU A 225 -15.56 -11.28 -13.42
CA LEU A 225 -14.93 -10.84 -12.16
C LEU A 225 -15.83 -9.95 -11.29
N LEU A 226 -16.86 -9.32 -11.89
CA LEU A 226 -17.68 -8.27 -11.26
C LEU A 226 -19.07 -8.74 -10.80
N GLN A 227 -19.58 -9.85 -11.33
CA GLN A 227 -21.03 -10.10 -11.30
C GLN A 227 -21.59 -10.56 -9.95
N ASP A 228 -20.83 -11.29 -9.14
CA ASP A 228 -21.44 -11.99 -8.00
C ASP A 228 -21.00 -11.49 -6.62
N GLY A 229 -20.02 -10.58 -6.55
CA GLY A 229 -19.31 -10.36 -5.29
C GLY A 229 -18.79 -11.66 -4.66
N GLY A 230 -18.69 -12.71 -5.49
CA GLY A 230 -18.33 -14.06 -5.16
C GLY A 230 -16.89 -14.33 -5.56
N VAL A 231 -16.38 -15.45 -5.08
CA VAL A 231 -15.08 -16.01 -5.47
C VAL A 231 -15.01 -16.10 -7.00
N PRO A 232 -13.97 -15.57 -7.67
CA PRO A 232 -13.75 -15.79 -9.08
C PRO A 232 -13.78 -17.30 -9.37
N VAL A 233 -14.54 -17.68 -10.40
CA VAL A 233 -14.65 -19.07 -10.85
C VAL A 233 -13.26 -19.55 -11.28
N SER A 234 -12.88 -20.77 -10.88
CA SER A 234 -11.63 -21.39 -11.32
C SER A 234 -11.55 -21.42 -12.85
N GLY A 235 -10.36 -21.21 -13.41
CA GLY A 235 -10.18 -21.25 -14.86
C GLY A 235 -10.58 -19.96 -15.57
N LEU A 236 -10.52 -18.81 -14.90
CA LEU A 236 -10.92 -17.51 -15.48
C LEU A 236 -10.27 -17.22 -16.84
N ILE A 237 -8.98 -17.53 -17.01
CA ILE A 237 -8.24 -17.27 -18.26
C ILE A 237 -8.14 -18.50 -19.15
N ARG A 238 -8.78 -19.62 -18.77
CA ARG A 238 -8.70 -20.91 -19.45
C ARG A 238 -9.01 -20.80 -20.95
N THR A 239 -10.01 -19.99 -21.30
CA THR A 239 -10.48 -19.77 -22.68
C THR A 239 -10.09 -18.39 -23.22
N ALA A 240 -9.23 -17.66 -22.50
CA ALA A 240 -8.79 -16.34 -22.90
C ALA A 240 -7.82 -16.41 -24.10
N PRO A 241 -7.78 -15.37 -24.96
CA PRO A 241 -6.79 -15.27 -26.03
C PRO A 241 -5.34 -15.28 -25.50
N ASP A 242 -4.38 -15.72 -26.33
CA ASP A 242 -2.93 -15.76 -26.03
C ASP A 242 -2.40 -14.46 -25.44
N GLU A 243 -2.89 -13.32 -25.93
CA GLU A 243 -2.50 -11.98 -25.46
C GLU A 243 -2.81 -11.79 -23.97
N VAL A 244 -3.91 -12.35 -23.45
CA VAL A 244 -4.25 -12.31 -22.02
C VAL A 244 -3.22 -13.09 -21.21
N TRP A 245 -2.82 -14.28 -21.66
CA TRP A 245 -1.82 -15.10 -20.98
C TRP A 245 -0.46 -14.40 -20.90
N HIS A 246 -0.01 -13.84 -22.03
CA HIS A 246 1.27 -13.13 -22.09
C HIS A 246 1.27 -11.86 -21.23
N ARG A 247 0.20 -11.07 -21.33
CA ARG A 247 0.07 -9.84 -20.53
C ARG A 247 -0.06 -10.16 -19.04
N PHE A 248 -0.78 -11.23 -18.69
CA PHE A 248 -0.88 -11.68 -17.31
C PHE A 248 0.49 -12.08 -16.74
N GLU A 249 1.25 -12.94 -17.44
CA GLU A 249 2.58 -13.32 -16.96
C GLU A 249 3.47 -12.08 -16.78
N HIS A 250 3.45 -11.16 -17.74
CA HIS A 250 4.28 -9.96 -17.70
C HIS A 250 3.93 -9.04 -16.52
N GLU A 251 2.64 -8.73 -16.32
CA GLU A 251 2.16 -7.74 -15.36
C GLU A 251 2.17 -8.24 -13.91
N PHE A 252 2.01 -9.55 -13.71
CA PHE A 252 1.79 -10.14 -12.39
C PHE A 252 2.93 -11.05 -11.92
N LEU A 253 3.64 -11.74 -12.82
CA LEU A 253 4.59 -12.80 -12.43
C LEU A 253 6.07 -12.43 -12.58
N THR A 254 6.39 -11.27 -13.16
CA THR A 254 7.79 -10.89 -13.44
C THR A 254 8.49 -10.16 -12.30
N GLU A 255 7.77 -9.50 -11.39
CA GLU A 255 8.37 -8.81 -10.25
C GLU A 255 8.73 -9.79 -9.13
N ALA A 256 10.02 -10.10 -8.99
CA ALA A 256 10.55 -10.93 -7.89
C ALA A 256 11.01 -10.07 -6.71
#